data_AF-A0A026VWB3-F1
#
_entry.id   AF-A0A026VWB3-F1
#
_cell.length_a   1.000
_cell.length_b   1.000
_cell.length_c   1.000
_cell.angle_alpha   90.00
_cell.angle_beta   90.00
_cell.angle_gamma   90.00
#
_symmetry.space_group_name_H-M   'P 1'
#
loop_
_entity.id
_entity.type
_entity.pdbx_description
1 polymer ?
#
loop_
_entity_poly.entity_id
_entity_poly.type
_entity_poly.pdbx_seq_one_letter_code
_entity_poly.pdbx_strand_id
1 'polypeptide(L)' 'MIQQLAIKQPKLVNRSMPILLHDNARPHTARLTVAKLRELELETLRHPPFV' A
#
# COMPACT_ATOMS: atom_id res chain seq x y z
N MET A 1 19.12 -14.34 -12.26
CA MET A 1 18.89 -13.54 -11.04
C MET A 1 17.45 -13.65 -10.53
N ILE A 2 16.44 -13.34 -11.36
CA ILE A 2 15.00 -13.42 -10.99
C ILE A 2 14.56 -14.86 -10.62
N GLN A 3 15.06 -15.89 -11.31
CA GLN A 3 14.72 -17.29 -10.97
C GLN A 3 15.17 -17.70 -9.55
N GLN A 4 16.38 -17.35 -9.14
CA GLN A 4 16.85 -17.61 -7.77
C GLN A 4 16.08 -16.80 -6.74
N LEU A 5 15.63 -15.59 -7.11
CA LEU A 5 14.78 -14.76 -6.26
C LEU A 5 13.37 -15.35 -6.13
N ALA A 6 12.82 -15.93 -7.19
CA ALA A 6 11.53 -16.62 -7.15
C ALA A 6 11.58 -17.85 -6.23
N ILE A 7 12.71 -18.56 -6.19
CA ILE A 7 12.91 -19.72 -5.32
C ILE A 7 13.13 -19.28 -3.86
N LYS A 8 14.02 -18.30 -3.61
CA LYS A 8 14.40 -17.90 -2.24
C LYS A 8 13.41 -16.94 -1.60
N GLN A 9 12.79 -16.07 -2.38
CA GLN A 9 11.85 -15.02 -1.92
C GLN A 9 10.67 -14.84 -2.91
N PRO A 10 9.80 -15.86 -3.06
CA PRO A 10 8.67 -15.83 -3.99
C PRO A 10 7.76 -14.62 -3.82
N LYS A 11 7.60 -14.09 -2.59
CA LYS A 11 6.83 -12.87 -2.30
C LYS A 11 7.35 -11.61 -2.99
N LEU A 12 8.65 -11.52 -3.28
CA LEU A 12 9.21 -10.37 -3.98
C LEU A 12 8.94 -10.41 -5.49
N VAL A 13 8.74 -11.61 -6.03
CA VAL A 13 8.47 -11.84 -7.45
C VAL A 13 6.95 -11.82 -7.71
N ASN A 14 6.18 -12.42 -6.81
CA ASN A 14 4.72 -12.49 -6.85
C ASN A 14 4.11 -11.45 -5.89
N ARG A 15 4.49 -10.17 -6.03
CA ARG A 15 3.95 -9.12 -5.18
C ARG A 15 2.46 -8.94 -5.47
N SER A 16 1.62 -9.33 -4.51
CA SER A 16 0.25 -8.83 -4.43
C SER A 16 0.29 -7.31 -4.31
N MET A 17 -0.77 -6.61 -4.76
CA MET A 17 -0.85 -5.17 -4.50
C MET A 17 -0.74 -4.90 -2.99
N PRO A 18 0.08 -3.93 -2.58
CA PRO A 18 0.21 -3.59 -1.18
C PRO A 18 -1.05 -2.88 -0.68
N ILE A 19 -1.45 -3.19 0.55
CA ILE A 19 -2.47 -2.44 1.27
C ILE A 19 -1.75 -1.41 2.13
N LEU A 20 -2.14 -0.15 2.00
CA LEU A 20 -1.57 0.97 2.73
C LEU A 20 -2.23 1.13 4.10
N LEU A 21 -1.45 1.07 5.18
CA LEU A 21 -1.86 1.47 6.51
C LEU A 21 -1.22 2.84 6.84
N HIS A 22 -2.05 3.84 7.11
CA HIS A 22 -1.63 5.17 7.55
C HIS A 22 -2.63 5.72 8.59
N ASP A 23 -2.22 6.74 9.34
CA ASP A 23 -3.08 7.41 10.32
C ASP A 23 -4.08 8.37 9.65
N ASN A 24 -4.95 8.98 10.46
CA ASN A 24 -6.01 9.86 9.98
C ASN A 24 -5.60 11.35 9.90
N ALA A 25 -4.30 11.67 9.91
CA ALA A 25 -3.87 13.06 9.82
C ALA A 25 -4.42 13.74 8.54
N ARG A 26 -4.69 15.05 8.65
CA ARG A 26 -5.33 15.85 7.59
C ARG A 26 -4.64 15.71 6.22
N PRO A 27 -3.30 15.64 6.11
CA PRO A 27 -2.65 15.43 4.81
C PRO A 27 -2.95 14.07 4.18
N HIS A 28 -3.17 13.01 4.96
CA HIS A 28 -3.40 11.66 4.47
C HIS A 28 -4.85 11.46 4.00
N THR A 29 -5.80 12.16 4.61
CA THR A 29 -7.22 12.11 4.24
C THR A 29 -7.64 13.22 3.26
N ALA A 30 -6.71 14.08 2.86
CA ALA A 30 -6.96 15.16 1.89
C ALA A 30 -7.39 14.59 0.53
N ARG A 31 -8.27 15.32 -0.17
CA ARG A 31 -8.83 14.90 -1.47
C ARG A 31 -7.76 14.58 -2.51
N LEU A 32 -6.70 15.38 -2.56
CA LEU A 32 -5.59 15.16 -3.50
C LEU A 32 -4.85 13.84 -3.21
N THR A 33 -4.58 13.57 -1.94
CA THR A 33 -3.93 12.33 -1.50
C THR A 33 -4.80 11.12 -1.83
N VAL A 34 -6.10 11.17 -1.49
CA VAL A 34 -7.05 10.08 -1.80
C VAL A 34 -7.16 9.85 -3.31
N ALA A 35 -7.17 10.91 -4.13
CA ALA A 35 -7.18 10.79 -5.58
C ALA A 35 -5.91 10.10 -6.09
N LYS A 36 -4.74 10.46 -5.55
CA LYS A 36 -3.46 9.84 -5.95
C LYS A 36 -3.39 8.37 -5.55
N LEU A 37 -3.89 8.00 -4.38
CA LEU A 37 -3.96 6.59 -3.95
C LEU A 37 -4.82 5.75 -4.90
N ARG A 38 -5.95 6.30 -5.38
CA ARG A 38 -6.78 5.64 -6.39
C ARG A 38 -6.08 5.49 -7.74
N GLU A 39 -5.38 6.52 -8.20
CA GLU A 39 -4.58 6.48 -9.44
C GLU A 39 -3.49 5.40 -9.38
N LEU A 40 -2.94 5.14 -8.18
CA LEU A 40 -1.93 4.12 -7.94
C LEU A 40 -2.51 2.73 -7.64
N GLU A 41 -3.84 2.57 -7.66
CA GLU A 41 -4.55 1.34 -7.28
C GLU A 41 -4.16 0.82 -5.87
N LEU A 42 -3.84 1.74 -4.96
CA LEU A 42 -3.47 1.44 -3.58
C LEU A 42 -4.70 1.43 -2.69
N GLU A 43 -5.06 0.24 -2.21
CA GLU A 43 -6.09 0.08 -1.19
C GLU A 43 -5.59 0.62 0.16
N THR A 44 -6.49 1.23 0.95
CA THR A 44 -6.17 1.73 2.30
C THR A 44 -6.87 0.88 3.36
N LEU A 45 -6.12 0.47 4.37
CA LEU A 45 -6.67 -0.21 5.54
C LEU A 45 -7.33 0.81 6.47
N ARG A 46 -8.47 0.45 7.07
CA ARG A 46 -9.16 1.34 8.03
C ARG A 46 -8.29 1.53 9.28
N HIS A 47 -7.99 2.78 9.62
CA HIS A 47 -7.32 3.16 10.85
C HIS A 47 -8.31 3.81 11.84
N PRO A 48 -8.43 3.32 13.08
CA PRO A 48 -9.25 3.98 14.10
C PRO A 48 -8.70 5.38 14.43
N PRO A 49 -9.56 6.35 14.78
CA PRO A 49 -9.10 7.67 15.17
C PRO A 49 -8.39 7.62 16.55
N PHE A 50 -7.34 8.42 16.71
CA PHE A 50 -6.59 8.61 17.97
C PHE A 50 -5.82 7.38 18.50
N VAL A 51 -5.51 6.43 17.62
CA VAL A 51 -4.70 5.24 17.92
C VAL A 51 -3.34 5.34 17.25
#